data_AF-A0A960LP61-F1
#
_entry.id   AF-A0A960LP61-F1
#
_cell.length_a   1.000
_cell.length_b   1.000
_cell.length_c   1.000
_cell.angle_alpha   90.00
_cell.angle_beta   90.00
_cell.angle_gamma   90.00
#
_symmetry.space_group_name_H-M   'P 1'
#
loop_
_entity.id
_entity.type
_entity.pdbx_description
1 polymer ?
#
loop_
_entity_poly.entity_id
_entity_poly.type
_entity_poly.pdbx_seq_one_letter_code
_entity_poly.pdbx_strand_id
1 'polypeptide(L)'
;MKYFVLPHSRSKAGFSLVEVLAAVGIIGIISFLALPNIIAIKQDSERNLAISRAEALNMAISSYVQSKGRTKAISDWSALSSEAERYAELSPYLAFAPDAFSDFQPGGFTIDIPDDLTKLTKSGLKEGTSTVSY
;
A
#
# COMPACT_ATOMS: atom_id res chain seq x y z
N MET A 1 42.98 55.59 -28.95
CA MET A 1 41.98 55.68 -27.85
C MET A 1 41.89 54.33 -27.17
N LYS A 2 42.24 54.23 -25.89
CA LYS A 2 42.22 52.97 -25.11
C LYS A 2 40.84 52.83 -24.43
N TYR A 3 40.18 51.69 -24.60
CA TYR A 3 38.91 51.38 -23.92
C TYR A 3 39.21 50.94 -22.48
N PHE A 4 38.62 51.66 -21.52
CA PHE A 4 38.70 51.33 -20.09
C PHE A 4 37.56 50.34 -19.77
N VAL A 5 37.90 49.09 -19.49
CA VAL A 5 36.94 48.04 -19.09
C VAL A 5 36.83 48.05 -17.56
N LEU A 6 35.62 48.31 -17.04
CA LEU A 6 35.33 48.24 -15.61
C LEU A 6 35.18 46.77 -15.16
N PRO A 7 35.88 46.33 -14.10
CA PRO A 7 35.65 45.02 -13.53
C PRO A 7 34.30 44.98 -12.78
N HIS A 8 33.41 44.09 -13.21
CA HIS A 8 32.17 43.80 -12.49
C HIS A 8 32.46 42.83 -11.33
N SER A 9 32.59 43.37 -10.11
CA SER A 9 32.67 42.55 -8.89
C SER A 9 31.28 41.99 -8.57
N ARG A 10 31.08 40.69 -8.83
CA ARG A 10 29.91 39.97 -8.30
C ARG A 10 30.18 39.64 -6.84
N SER A 11 29.50 40.33 -5.93
CA SER A 11 29.45 39.93 -4.52
C SER A 11 28.76 38.56 -4.44
N LYS A 12 29.50 37.54 -3.97
CA LYS A 12 28.90 36.27 -3.57
C LYS A 12 28.20 36.51 -2.23
N ALA A 13 26.89 36.74 -2.26
CA ALA A 13 26.08 36.78 -1.05
C ALA A 13 25.88 35.34 -0.54
N GLY A 14 26.44 35.05 0.64
CA GLY A 14 26.14 33.83 1.39
C GLY A 14 25.07 34.11 2.45
N PHE A 15 24.35 33.07 2.87
CA PHE A 15 23.39 33.18 3.98
C PHE A 15 24.10 33.49 5.29
N SER A 16 23.51 34.39 6.09
CA SER A 16 23.95 34.61 7.46
C SER A 16 23.68 33.38 8.31
N LEU A 17 24.56 33.11 9.28
CA LEU A 17 24.35 32.05 10.26
C LEU A 17 23.01 32.20 10.99
N VAL A 18 22.59 33.44 11.29
CA VAL A 18 21.32 33.73 11.95
C VAL A 18 20.13 33.35 11.06
N GLU A 19 20.21 33.58 9.74
CA GLU A 19 19.13 33.22 8.81
C GLU A 19 18.98 31.71 8.71
N VAL A 20 20.08 30.96 8.67
CA VAL A 20 20.06 29.49 8.66
C VAL A 20 19.51 28.95 9.98
N LEU A 21 19.92 29.49 11.13
CA LEU A 21 19.41 29.07 12.43
C LEU A 21 17.91 29.36 12.59
N ALA A 22 17.46 30.53 12.14
CA ALA A 22 16.03 30.86 12.14
C ALA A 22 15.24 29.90 11.24
N ALA A 23 15.73 29.61 10.03
CA ALA A 23 15.09 28.69 9.10
C ALA A 23 14.98 27.26 9.67
N VAL A 24 16.08 26.73 10.22
CA VAL A 24 16.10 25.40 10.86
C VAL A 24 15.17 25.35 12.07
N GLY A 25 15.11 26.42 12.87
CA GLY A 25 14.19 26.52 14.00
C GLY A 25 12.72 26.47 13.58
N ILE A 26 12.33 27.23 12.56
CA ILE A 26 10.96 27.24 12.04
C ILE A 26 10.59 25.88 11.43
N ILE A 27 11.47 25.31 10.60
CA ILE A 27 11.25 23.97 10.01
C ILE A 27 11.13 22.92 11.12
N GLY A 28 11.97 22.96 12.15
CA GLY A 28 11.92 22.03 13.27
C GLY A 28 10.59 22.05 14.01
N ILE A 29 10.04 23.23 14.29
CA ILE A 29 8.72 23.37 14.93
C ILE A 29 7.61 22.82 14.02
N ILE A 30 7.63 23.16 12.72
CA ILE A 30 6.63 22.69 11.76
C ILE A 30 6.69 21.15 11.64
N SER A 31 7.88 20.58 11.48
CA SER A 31 8.07 19.13 11.39
C SER A 31 7.60 18.43 12.66
N PHE A 32 7.89 18.97 13.84
CA PHE A 32 7.44 18.40 15.11
C PHE A 32 5.92 18.33 15.22
N LEU A 33 5.21 19.37 14.80
CA LEU A 33 3.74 19.39 14.81
C LEU A 33 3.12 18.52 13.69
N ALA A 34 3.79 18.40 12.54
CA ALA A 34 3.26 17.70 11.38
C ALA A 34 3.48 16.17 11.42
N LEU A 35 4.62 15.71 11.95
CA LEU A 35 4.99 14.29 11.99
C LEU A 35 3.92 13.35 12.58
N PRO A 36 3.29 13.63 13.74
CA PRO A 36 2.31 12.70 14.31
C PRO A 36 1.10 12.51 13.38
N ASN A 37 0.63 13.58 12.75
CA ASN A 37 -0.49 13.51 11.82
C ASN A 37 -0.12 12.76 10.53
N ILE A 38 1.09 12.98 9.99
CA ILE A 38 1.58 12.25 8.81
C ILE A 38 1.66 10.75 9.09
N ILE A 39 2.12 10.34 10.28
CA ILE A 39 2.20 8.94 10.67
C ILE A 39 0.80 8.32 10.75
N ALA A 40 -0.16 9.01 11.39
CA ALA A 40 -1.54 8.54 11.49
C ALA A 40 -2.19 8.38 10.11
N ILE A 41 -2.08 9.37 9.24
CA ILE A 41 -2.61 9.32 7.87
C ILE A 41 -2.00 8.16 7.08
N LYS A 42 -0.70 7.90 7.24
CA LYS A 42 -0.03 6.77 6.61
C LYS A 42 -0.61 5.44 7.09
N GLN A 43 -0.77 5.26 8.40
CA GLN A 43 -1.34 4.04 8.99
C GLN A 43 -2.78 3.81 8.50
N ASP A 44 -3.62 4.86 8.49
CA ASP A 44 -4.99 4.78 7.98
C ASP A 44 -5.02 4.43 6.49
N SER A 45 -4.08 4.97 5.71
CA SER A 45 -3.94 4.66 4.28
C SER A 45 -3.53 3.21 4.04
N GLU A 46 -2.59 2.68 4.83
CA GLU A 46 -2.17 1.27 4.77
C GLU A 46 -3.33 0.32 5.13
N ARG A 47 -4.09 0.66 6.17
CA ARG A 47 -5.29 -0.09 6.57
C ARG A 47 -6.36 -0.08 5.48
N ASN A 48 -6.65 1.08 4.90
CA ASN A 48 -7.63 1.20 3.83
C ASN A 48 -7.19 0.46 2.56
N LEU A 49 -5.89 0.47 2.25
CA LEU A 49 -5.33 -0.33 1.17
C LEU A 49 -5.53 -1.83 1.43
N ALA A 50 -5.29 -2.31 2.65
CA ALA A 50 -5.50 -3.71 3.01
C ALA A 50 -6.97 -4.13 2.85
N ILE A 51 -7.90 -3.28 3.31
CA ILE A 51 -9.34 -3.49 3.12
C ILE A 51 -9.69 -3.59 1.63
N SER A 52 -9.24 -2.62 0.83
CA SER A 52 -9.51 -2.61 -0.62
C SER A 52 -8.94 -3.85 -1.32
N ARG A 53 -7.74 -4.32 -0.94
CA ARG A 53 -7.13 -5.53 -1.51
C ARG A 53 -7.92 -6.80 -1.16
N ALA A 54 -8.41 -6.91 0.06
CA ALA A 54 -9.23 -8.06 0.45
C ALA A 54 -10.64 -8.02 -0.18
N GLU A 55 -11.22 -6.84 -0.35
CA GLU A 55 -12.45 -6.70 -1.14
C GLU A 55 -12.25 -7.09 -2.61
N ALA A 56 -11.14 -6.68 -3.22
CA ALA A 56 -10.78 -7.10 -4.57
C ALA A 56 -10.64 -8.62 -4.65
N LEU A 57 -10.08 -9.27 -3.63
CA LEU A 57 -9.98 -10.73 -3.53
C LEU A 57 -11.36 -11.39 -3.41
N ASN A 58 -12.25 -10.87 -2.56
CA ASN A 58 -13.63 -11.36 -2.44
C ASN A 58 -14.39 -11.26 -3.78
N MET A 59 -14.16 -10.17 -4.52
CA MET A 59 -14.73 -10.00 -5.86
C MET A 59 -14.14 -10.97 -6.86
N ALA A 60 -12.82 -11.19 -6.84
CA ALA A 60 -12.17 -12.20 -7.66
C ALA A 60 -12.72 -13.61 -7.38
N ILE A 61 -12.94 -13.99 -6.11
CA ILE A 61 -13.56 -15.27 -5.74
C ILE A 61 -14.97 -15.38 -6.30
N SER A 62 -15.78 -14.32 -6.18
CA SER A 62 -17.13 -14.30 -6.75
C SER A 62 -17.11 -14.46 -8.27
N SER A 63 -16.21 -13.77 -8.97
CA SER A 63 -16.04 -13.88 -10.42
C SER A 63 -15.50 -15.26 -10.84
N TYR A 64 -14.62 -15.86 -10.06
CA TYR A 64 -14.12 -17.23 -10.25
C TYR A 64 -15.25 -18.26 -10.15
N VAL A 65 -16.09 -18.16 -9.10
CA VAL A 65 -17.24 -19.05 -8.91
C VAL A 65 -18.28 -18.87 -10.03
N GLN A 66 -18.51 -17.63 -10.46
CA GLN A 66 -19.43 -17.32 -11.57
C GLN A 66 -18.93 -17.86 -12.91
N SER A 67 -17.63 -17.75 -13.21
CA SER A 67 -17.06 -18.17 -14.49
C SER A 67 -16.93 -19.69 -14.63
N LYS A 68 -16.48 -20.40 -13.59
CA LYS A 68 -16.34 -21.87 -13.63
C LYS A 68 -17.64 -22.62 -13.32
N GLY A 69 -18.62 -21.94 -12.74
CA GLY A 69 -19.84 -22.55 -12.22
C GLY A 69 -19.64 -23.17 -10.83
N ARG A 70 -20.64 -23.00 -9.95
CA ARG A 70 -20.51 -23.23 -8.50
C ARG A 70 -19.94 -24.60 -8.11
N THR A 71 -20.48 -25.69 -8.64
CA THR A 71 -20.04 -27.05 -8.26
C THR A 71 -18.61 -27.35 -8.70
N LYS A 72 -18.24 -26.93 -9.92
CA LYS A 72 -16.89 -27.13 -10.44
C LYS A 72 -15.88 -26.24 -9.70
N ALA A 73 -16.24 -24.98 -9.46
CA ALA A 73 -15.42 -24.04 -8.72
C ALA A 73 -15.09 -24.57 -7.32
N ILE A 74 -16.08 -25.09 -6.58
CA ILE A 74 -15.88 -25.68 -5.25
C ILE A 74 -14.97 -26.90 -5.32
N SER A 75 -15.21 -27.81 -6.28
CA SER A 75 -14.38 -29.01 -6.45
C SER A 75 -12.92 -28.67 -6.77
N ASP A 76 -12.70 -27.80 -7.75
CA ASP A 76 -11.36 -27.33 -8.14
C ASP A 76 -10.68 -26.64 -6.95
N TRP A 77 -11.38 -25.77 -6.22
CA TRP A 77 -10.86 -25.03 -5.08
C TRP A 77 -10.46 -25.92 -3.91
N SER A 78 -11.28 -26.92 -3.60
CA SER A 78 -11.02 -27.90 -2.54
C SER A 78 -9.82 -28.79 -2.83
N ALA A 79 -9.41 -28.91 -4.10
CA ALA A 79 -8.22 -29.65 -4.50
C ALA A 79 -6.93 -28.86 -4.31
N LEU A 80 -7.00 -27.53 -4.08
CA LEU A 80 -5.86 -26.66 -3.87
C LEU A 80 -5.46 -26.65 -2.41
N SER A 81 -4.18 -26.94 -2.16
CA SER A 81 -3.64 -27.16 -0.81
C SER A 81 -2.88 -25.96 -0.27
N SER A 82 -2.45 -25.04 -1.14
CA SER A 82 -1.73 -23.83 -0.75
C SER A 82 -2.45 -22.54 -1.15
N GLU A 83 -2.23 -21.48 -0.37
CA GLU A 83 -2.73 -20.14 -0.69
C GLU A 83 -2.13 -19.59 -1.99
N ALA A 84 -0.90 -19.96 -2.31
CA ALA A 84 -0.24 -19.58 -3.57
C ALA A 84 -0.96 -20.18 -4.79
N GLU A 85 -1.36 -21.45 -4.72
CA GLU A 85 -2.16 -22.10 -5.77
C GLU A 85 -3.53 -21.44 -5.92
N ARG A 86 -4.21 -21.15 -4.80
CA ARG A 86 -5.50 -20.45 -4.81
C ARG A 86 -5.36 -19.04 -5.40
N TYR A 87 -4.29 -18.34 -5.06
CA TYR A 87 -3.99 -17.02 -5.60
C TYR A 87 -3.74 -17.07 -7.11
N ALA A 88 -3.04 -18.09 -7.61
CA ALA A 88 -2.81 -18.27 -9.04
C ALA A 88 -4.12 -18.42 -9.82
N GLU A 89 -5.12 -19.12 -9.26
CA GLU A 89 -6.45 -19.24 -9.87
C GLU A 89 -7.27 -17.94 -9.82
N LEU A 90 -7.03 -17.08 -8.82
CA LEU A 90 -7.71 -15.78 -8.68
C LEU A 90 -7.03 -14.65 -9.46
N SER A 91 -5.73 -14.76 -9.75
CA SER A 91 -4.93 -13.75 -10.43
C SER A 91 -5.59 -13.20 -11.72
N PRO A 92 -6.19 -14.02 -12.61
CA PRO A 92 -6.88 -13.53 -13.81
C PRO A 92 -8.11 -12.65 -13.54
N TYR A 93 -8.69 -12.73 -12.34
CA TYR A 93 -9.88 -11.99 -11.94
C TYR A 93 -9.55 -10.75 -11.10
N LEU A 94 -8.27 -10.49 -10.84
CA LEU A 94 -7.78 -9.30 -10.15
C LEU A 94 -7.26 -8.29 -11.17
N ALA A 95 -7.68 -7.03 -11.05
CA ALA A 95 -7.24 -5.97 -11.96
C ALA A 95 -5.72 -5.68 -11.88
N PHE A 96 -5.11 -5.95 -10.72
CA PHE A 96 -3.67 -5.79 -10.47
C PHE A 96 -3.20 -6.89 -9.50
N ALA A 97 -2.82 -8.04 -10.06
CA ALA A 97 -2.21 -9.16 -9.34
C ALA A 97 -0.69 -9.16 -9.54
N PRO A 98 0.11 -8.94 -8.48
CA PRO A 98 1.53 -9.26 -8.47
C PRO A 98 1.78 -10.75 -8.70
N ASP A 99 3.03 -11.12 -9.03
CA ASP A 99 3.40 -12.52 -9.28
C ASP A 99 3.34 -13.37 -8.00
N ALA A 100 3.62 -12.77 -6.83
CA ALA A 100 3.59 -13.44 -5.54
C ALA A 100 2.45 -12.93 -4.65
N PHE A 101 1.79 -13.84 -3.94
CA PHE A 101 0.72 -13.48 -2.99
C PHE A 101 1.21 -12.57 -1.86
N SER A 102 2.47 -12.74 -1.42
CA SER A 102 3.10 -11.88 -0.41
C SER A 102 3.12 -10.40 -0.83
N ASP A 103 3.32 -10.12 -2.11
CA ASP A 103 3.44 -8.77 -2.64
C ASP A 103 2.07 -8.09 -2.80
N PHE A 104 1.00 -8.89 -2.75
CA PHE A 104 -0.37 -8.40 -2.74
C PHE A 104 -0.80 -7.92 -1.33
N GLN A 105 -0.09 -8.33 -0.28
CA GLN A 105 -0.39 -7.99 1.11
C GLN A 105 0.32 -6.69 1.54
N PRO A 106 -0.40 -5.67 2.05
CA PRO A 106 0.24 -4.46 2.57
C PRO A 106 1.05 -4.74 3.84
N GLY A 107 2.09 -3.95 4.08
CA GLY A 107 2.96 -4.13 5.25
C GLY A 107 2.18 -4.15 6.57
N GLY A 108 2.38 -5.20 7.38
CA GLY A 108 1.71 -5.38 8.68
C GLY A 108 0.33 -6.05 8.63
N PHE A 109 -0.22 -6.28 7.43
CA PHE A 109 -1.51 -6.94 7.23
C PHE A 109 -1.34 -8.29 6.53
N THR A 110 -2.05 -9.31 7.01
CA THR A 110 -2.15 -10.59 6.31
C THR A 110 -3.57 -10.82 5.87
N ILE A 111 -3.74 -11.29 4.63
CA ILE A 111 -5.03 -11.62 4.04
C ILE A 111 -5.11 -13.14 3.96
N ASP A 112 -6.07 -13.75 4.66
CA ASP A 112 -6.31 -15.18 4.58
C ASP A 112 -7.32 -15.47 3.45
N ILE A 113 -6.93 -16.34 2.50
CA ILE A 113 -7.83 -16.82 1.45
C ILE A 113 -8.71 -17.95 2.01
N PRO A 114 -10.05 -17.89 1.89
CA PRO A 114 -10.92 -18.95 2.39
C PRO A 114 -10.55 -20.33 1.81
N ASP A 115 -10.50 -21.33 2.68
CA ASP A 115 -10.24 -22.73 2.35
C ASP A 115 -11.50 -23.46 1.84
N ASP A 116 -12.67 -23.03 2.30
CA ASP A 116 -13.96 -23.58 1.92
C ASP A 116 -14.84 -22.52 1.23
N LEU A 117 -15.28 -22.82 -0.01
CA LEU A 117 -16.22 -22.00 -0.77
C LEU A 117 -17.69 -22.45 -0.64
N THR A 118 -17.97 -23.53 0.10
CA THR A 118 -19.35 -24.02 0.32
C THR A 118 -20.17 -23.03 1.15
N LYS A 119 -19.50 -22.26 2.00
CA LYS A 119 -20.01 -21.05 2.62
C LYS A 119 -19.20 -19.92 2.01
N LEU A 120 -19.82 -18.97 1.32
CA LEU A 120 -19.14 -17.76 0.83
C LEU A 120 -18.78 -16.88 2.04
N THR A 121 -17.77 -17.29 2.79
CA THR A 121 -17.19 -16.52 3.89
C THR A 121 -16.22 -15.50 3.31
N LYS A 122 -16.32 -14.24 3.77
CA LYS A 122 -15.38 -13.18 3.37
C LYS A 122 -13.93 -13.60 3.71
N SER A 123 -12.96 -13.18 2.90
CA SER A 123 -11.53 -13.33 3.22
C SER A 123 -11.21 -12.69 4.58
N GLY A 124 -10.40 -13.37 5.38
CA GLY A 124 -9.97 -12.84 6.68
C GLY A 124 -8.94 -11.73 6.47
N LEU A 125 -9.11 -10.59 7.14
CA LEU A 125 -8.04 -9.59 7.29
C LEU A 125 -7.50 -9.67 8.70
N LYS A 126 -6.17 -9.70 8.84
CA LYS A 126 -5.50 -9.61 10.14
C LYS A 126 -4.48 -8.48 10.14
N GLU A 127 -4.43 -7.75 11.23
CA GLU A 127 -3.37 -6.80 11.57
C GLU A 127 -2.55 -7.43 12.71
N GLY A 128 -1.37 -7.97 12.40
CA GLY A 128 -0.64 -8.84 13.33
C GLY A 128 -1.44 -10.09 13.72
N THR A 129 -1.86 -10.19 14.99
CA THR A 129 -2.67 -11.31 15.51
C THR A 129 -4.18 -11.00 15.59
N SER A 130 -4.59 -9.76 15.30
CA SER A 130 -5.97 -9.30 15.49
C SER A 130 -6.75 -9.37 14.18
N THR A 131 -7.91 -10.05 14.20
CA THR A 131 -8.81 -10.07 13.04
C THR A 131 -9.50 -8.71 12.88
N VAL A 132 -9.42 -8.15 11.67
CA VAL A 132 -10.09 -6.92 11.27
C VAL A 132 -11.39 -7.28 10.56
N SER A 133 -12.52 -6.89 11.14
CA SER A 133 -13.83 -7.00 10.48
C SER A 133 -14.04 -5.85 9.49
N TYR A 134 -14.48 -6.19 8.28
CA TYR A 134 -14.79 -5.27 7.19
C TYR A 134 -15.91 -5.87 6.32
#